data_AF-R6QIK0-F1
#
_entry.id   AF-R6QIK0-F1
#
_cell.length_a   1.000
_cell.length_b   1.000
_cell.length_c   1.000
_cell.angle_alpha   90.00
_cell.angle_beta   90.00
_cell.angle_gamma   90.00
#
_symmetry.space_group_name_H-M   'P 1'
#
loop_
_entity.id
_entity.type
_entity.pdbx_description
1 polymer ?
#
loop_
_entity_poly.entity_id
_entity_poly.type
_entity_poly.pdbx_seq_one_letter_code
_entity_poly.pdbx_strand_id
1 'polypeptide(L)'
;MDNSDRWVEKYGESFMDFPLKGLKFKKTAWTKKNNHTHCLFCGDEITDEEYNYHTEKQGYASTTKFWWSCPECFEVFTQKYNLPVVKNTVKDIESALSQFKTVVISLENKQYFIKNTDGKITVEHNGVRKSYDSILSMEREQLFYGKALREIIDDIFVGFVD
;
A
#
# COMPACT_ATOMS: atom_id res chain seq x y z
N MET A 1 9.45 -21.46 -15.32
CA MET A 1 9.02 -20.10 -15.68
C MET A 1 10.04 -19.54 -16.64
N ASP A 2 9.59 -18.87 -17.71
CA ASP A 2 10.47 -18.25 -18.71
C ASP A 2 11.37 -17.23 -17.99
N ASN A 3 12.67 -17.46 -18.01
CA ASN A 3 13.68 -16.72 -17.26
C ASN A 3 14.04 -15.42 -18.01
N SER A 4 13.03 -14.73 -18.53
CA SER A 4 13.27 -13.55 -19.35
C SER A 4 13.07 -12.30 -18.49
N ASP A 5 14.19 -11.67 -18.13
CA ASP A 5 14.28 -10.29 -17.63
C ASP A 5 13.67 -9.24 -18.60
N ARG A 6 13.02 -9.70 -19.68
CA ARG A 6 12.47 -8.92 -20.78
C ARG A 6 10.96 -9.08 -20.94
N TRP A 7 10.24 -9.61 -19.94
CA TRP A 7 8.78 -9.80 -20.01
C TRP A 7 8.05 -8.47 -20.27
N VAL A 8 8.56 -7.36 -19.70
CA VAL A 8 8.02 -6.00 -19.93
C VAL A 8 8.14 -5.58 -21.40
N GLU A 9 9.17 -6.06 -22.09
CA GLU A 9 9.36 -5.79 -23.51
C GLU A 9 8.42 -6.64 -24.36
N LYS A 10 8.22 -7.90 -23.98
CA LYS A 10 7.41 -8.87 -24.73
C LYS A 10 5.91 -8.64 -24.57
N TYR A 11 5.45 -8.22 -23.39
CA TYR A 11 4.03 -8.14 -23.06
C TYR A 11 3.54 -6.76 -22.63
N GLY A 12 4.46 -5.81 -22.43
CA GLY A 12 4.11 -4.52 -21.82
C GLY A 12 3.15 -3.66 -22.64
N GLU A 13 3.27 -3.69 -23.98
CA GLU A 13 2.34 -2.99 -24.87
C GLU A 13 0.92 -3.53 -24.72
N SER A 14 0.76 -4.86 -24.64
CA SER A 14 -0.53 -5.48 -24.38
C SER A 14 -1.13 -4.97 -23.08
N PHE A 15 -0.36 -4.90 -21.98
CA PHE A 15 -0.85 -4.33 -20.73
C PHE A 15 -1.26 -2.86 -20.87
N MET A 16 -0.54 -2.04 -21.65
CA MET A 16 -0.86 -0.64 -21.87
C MET A 16 -2.10 -0.43 -22.75
N ASP A 17 -2.37 -1.34 -23.68
CA ASP A 17 -3.59 -1.33 -24.48
C ASP A 17 -4.80 -1.83 -23.69
N PHE A 18 -4.62 -2.92 -22.95
CA PHE A 18 -5.55 -3.45 -21.96
C PHE A 18 -4.82 -4.47 -21.07
N PRO A 19 -4.76 -4.28 -19.73
CA PRO A 19 -5.82 -3.65 -18.96
C PRO A 19 -5.48 -2.30 -18.29
N LEU A 20 -4.29 -1.75 -18.54
CA LEU A 20 -3.77 -0.59 -17.80
C LEU A 20 -4.07 0.77 -18.44
N LYS A 21 -4.69 0.77 -19.62
CA LYS A 21 -4.97 1.97 -20.40
C LYS A 21 -5.72 3.03 -19.59
N GLY A 22 -5.08 4.18 -19.41
CA GLY A 22 -5.65 5.34 -18.72
C GLY A 22 -5.81 5.17 -17.20
N LEU A 23 -5.33 4.07 -16.62
CA LEU A 23 -5.41 3.86 -15.18
C LEU A 23 -4.35 4.67 -14.44
N LYS A 24 -4.70 5.05 -13.22
CA LYS A 24 -3.79 5.61 -12.23
C LYS A 24 -3.65 4.64 -11.08
N PHE A 25 -2.48 4.62 -10.47
CA PHE A 25 -2.14 3.72 -9.37
C PHE A 25 -1.90 4.48 -8.08
N LYS A 26 -1.98 3.79 -6.93
CA LYS A 26 -1.67 4.33 -5.61
C LYS A 26 -0.93 3.29 -4.78
N LYS A 27 0.07 3.73 -4.03
CA LYS A 27 0.76 2.88 -3.04
C LYS A 27 -0.23 2.45 -1.97
N THR A 28 -0.57 1.17 -1.95
CA THR A 28 -1.61 0.58 -1.12
C THR A 28 -1.05 -0.49 -0.19
N ALA A 29 -1.36 -0.37 1.11
CA ALA A 29 -1.05 -1.41 2.08
C ALA A 29 -2.14 -2.49 2.06
N TRP A 30 -1.74 -3.73 2.27
CA TRP A 30 -2.66 -4.84 2.40
C TRP A 30 -3.48 -4.72 3.68
N THR A 31 -4.79 -4.98 3.58
CA THR A 31 -5.77 -4.68 4.64
C THR A 31 -6.74 -5.83 4.90
N LYS A 32 -7.08 -6.64 3.88
CA LYS A 32 -7.81 -7.91 4.03
C LYS A 32 -7.73 -8.77 2.77
N LYS A 33 -7.88 -10.08 2.93
CA LYS A 33 -8.08 -11.07 1.84
C LYS A 33 -9.36 -10.75 1.06
N ASN A 34 -9.22 -10.32 -0.19
CA ASN A 34 -10.31 -10.23 -1.16
C ASN A 34 -9.99 -11.14 -2.38
N ASN A 35 -10.82 -11.15 -3.42
CA ASN A 35 -10.71 -12.16 -4.47
C ASN A 35 -9.64 -11.85 -5.53
N HIS A 36 -8.88 -10.77 -5.37
CA HIS A 36 -7.78 -10.35 -6.25
C HIS A 36 -6.51 -10.13 -5.42
N THR A 37 -6.02 -11.23 -4.84
CA THR A 37 -4.88 -11.32 -3.92
C THR A 37 -3.58 -11.62 -4.65
N HIS A 38 -3.36 -11.19 -5.90
CA HIS A 38 -2.09 -11.50 -6.56
C HIS A 38 -1.56 -10.36 -7.43
N CYS A 39 -0.25 -10.38 -7.66
CA CYS A 39 0.40 -9.48 -8.61
C CYS A 39 -0.13 -9.72 -10.02
N LEU A 40 -0.47 -8.63 -10.73
CA LEU A 40 -0.85 -8.66 -12.14
C LEU A 40 0.23 -9.29 -13.03
N PHE A 41 1.50 -9.16 -12.66
CA PHE A 41 2.63 -9.51 -13.52
C PHE A 41 3.26 -10.85 -13.17
N CYS A 42 3.64 -11.08 -11.91
CA CYS A 42 4.26 -12.34 -11.48
C CYS A 42 3.28 -13.37 -10.94
N GLY A 43 2.04 -12.97 -10.59
CA GLY A 43 1.07 -13.87 -9.97
C GLY A 43 1.31 -14.17 -8.49
N ASP A 44 2.34 -13.59 -7.86
CA ASP A 44 2.61 -13.78 -6.43
C ASP A 44 1.44 -13.31 -5.57
N GLU A 45 1.13 -14.08 -4.53
CA GLU A 45 0.01 -13.78 -3.64
C GLU A 45 0.32 -12.65 -2.66
N ILE A 46 -0.72 -11.86 -2.36
CA ILE A 46 -0.75 -10.86 -1.30
C ILE A 46 -1.37 -11.54 -0.09
N THR A 47 -0.55 -11.80 0.93
CA THR A 47 -1.01 -12.46 2.14
C THR A 47 -0.29 -11.91 3.37
N ASP A 48 -0.97 -11.98 4.51
CA ASP A 48 -0.38 -11.67 5.80
C ASP A 48 0.29 -12.92 6.43
N GLU A 49 0.04 -14.09 5.86
CA GLU A 49 0.64 -15.36 6.28
C GLU A 49 2.10 -15.43 5.82
N GLU A 50 3.02 -15.67 6.76
CA GLU A 50 4.44 -15.89 6.43
C GLU A 50 4.62 -17.29 5.81
N TYR A 51 4.54 -17.36 4.49
CA TYR A 51 5.03 -18.50 3.71
C TYR A 51 6.48 -18.28 3.27
N ASN A 52 7.17 -19.39 2.99
CA ASN A 52 8.57 -19.41 2.57
C ASN A 52 8.86 -18.67 1.24
N TYR A 53 7.85 -18.17 0.54
CA TYR A 53 8.00 -17.43 -0.72
C TYR A 53 6.98 -16.27 -0.81
N HIS A 54 7.50 -15.06 -1.09
CA HIS A 54 6.82 -13.83 -1.54
C HIS A 54 5.47 -13.47 -0.88
N THR A 55 5.53 -12.96 0.35
CA THR A 55 4.35 -12.49 1.12
C THR A 55 4.31 -10.96 1.16
N GLU A 56 3.95 -10.37 0.03
CA GLU A 56 3.88 -8.91 -0.06
C GLU A 56 2.68 -8.39 0.76
N LYS A 57 2.94 -7.44 1.66
CA LYS A 57 1.92 -6.74 2.48
C LYS A 57 1.65 -5.34 1.94
N GLN A 58 2.21 -5.00 0.79
CA GLN A 58 2.12 -3.70 0.16
C GLN A 58 2.34 -3.79 -1.34
N GLY A 59 1.76 -2.86 -2.09
CA GLY A 59 1.96 -2.78 -3.54
C GLY A 59 1.20 -1.64 -4.19
N TYR A 60 1.07 -1.67 -5.50
CA TYR A 60 0.39 -0.64 -6.26
C TYR A 60 -0.98 -1.14 -6.68
N ALA A 61 -2.03 -0.48 -6.19
CA ALA A 61 -3.40 -0.75 -6.63
C ALA A 61 -3.85 0.32 -7.62
N SER A 62 -4.55 -0.09 -8.67
CA SER A 62 -5.29 0.83 -9.52
C SER A 62 -6.32 1.60 -8.70
N THR A 63 -6.63 2.83 -9.09
CA THR A 63 -7.65 3.67 -8.43
C THR A 63 -9.06 3.09 -8.53
N THR A 64 -9.31 2.17 -9.47
CA THR A 64 -10.53 1.34 -9.55
C THR A 64 -10.51 0.14 -8.60
N LYS A 65 -9.39 -0.09 -7.90
CA LYS A 65 -9.11 -1.21 -6.98
C LYS A 65 -9.19 -2.60 -7.62
N PHE A 66 -9.21 -2.67 -8.94
CA PHE A 66 -9.35 -3.94 -9.66
C PHE A 66 -8.00 -4.61 -9.89
N TRP A 67 -6.99 -3.83 -10.30
CA TRP A 67 -5.63 -4.31 -10.51
C TRP A 67 -4.72 -4.02 -9.34
N TRP A 68 -3.83 -4.96 -9.06
CA TRP A 68 -2.78 -4.84 -8.06
C TRP A 68 -1.45 -5.38 -8.61
N SER A 69 -0.33 -4.81 -8.18
CA SER A 69 1.02 -5.28 -8.49
C SER A 69 1.92 -5.18 -7.28
N CYS A 70 2.83 -6.15 -7.12
CA CYS A 70 3.91 -6.03 -6.15
C CYS A 70 4.83 -4.87 -6.53
N PRO A 71 5.58 -4.30 -5.55
CA PRO A 71 6.45 -3.15 -5.81
C PRO A 71 7.48 -3.43 -6.91
N GLU A 72 8.15 -4.58 -6.84
CA GLU A 72 9.21 -4.95 -7.80
C GLU A 72 8.69 -4.96 -9.25
N CYS A 73 7.62 -5.71 -9.53
CA CYS A 73 7.08 -5.78 -10.89
C CYS A 73 6.55 -4.42 -11.38
N PHE A 74 5.95 -3.63 -10.49
CA PHE A 74 5.41 -2.32 -10.86
C PHE A 74 6.55 -1.33 -11.20
N GLU A 75 7.63 -1.33 -10.43
CA GLU A 75 8.79 -0.48 -10.65
C GLU A 75 9.45 -0.80 -11.99
N VAL A 76 9.69 -2.08 -12.30
CA VAL A 76 10.24 -2.49 -13.60
C VAL A 76 9.31 -2.06 -14.75
N PHE A 77 7.99 -2.23 -14.60
CA PHE A 77 7.04 -1.84 -15.64
C PHE A 77 7.00 -0.31 -15.86
N THR A 78 7.01 0.47 -14.77
CA THR A 78 6.90 1.93 -14.83
C THR A 78 8.16 2.62 -15.33
N GLN A 79 9.33 2.00 -15.19
CA GLN A 79 10.56 2.46 -15.85
C GLN A 79 10.41 2.58 -17.38
N LYS A 80 9.59 1.72 -18.00
CA LYS A 80 9.34 1.75 -19.45
C LYS A 80 8.12 2.57 -19.86
N TYR A 81 6.98 2.39 -19.19
CA TYR A 81 5.70 2.95 -19.65
C TYR A 81 5.19 4.14 -18.83
N ASN A 82 5.92 4.55 -17.79
CA ASN A 82 5.64 5.75 -16.99
C ASN A 82 4.18 5.84 -16.50
N LEU A 83 3.66 4.78 -15.86
CA LEU A 83 2.29 4.78 -15.35
C LEU A 83 2.12 5.85 -14.26
N PRO A 84 1.02 6.62 -14.27
CA PRO A 84 0.78 7.63 -13.25
C PRO A 84 0.55 7.02 -11.87
N VAL A 85 1.30 7.51 -10.87
CA VAL A 85 1.10 7.18 -9.45
C VAL A 85 0.54 8.40 -8.72
N VAL A 86 -0.64 8.25 -8.13
CA VAL A 86 -1.26 9.23 -7.25
C VAL A 86 -0.62 9.12 -5.88
N LYS A 87 -0.21 10.27 -5.32
CA LYS A 87 0.38 10.33 -3.99
C LYS A 87 -0.64 10.00 -2.90
N ASN A 88 -0.19 9.35 -1.84
CA ASN A 88 -0.93 9.33 -0.58
C ASN A 88 -0.85 10.72 0.07
N THR A 89 -1.85 11.05 0.87
CA THR A 89 -1.84 12.30 1.63
C THR A 89 -2.18 12.03 3.08
N VAL A 90 -1.64 12.85 3.98
CA VAL A 90 -2.03 12.84 5.40
C VAL A 90 -3.53 13.10 5.54
N LYS A 91 -4.10 13.96 4.68
CA LYS A 91 -5.53 14.24 4.66
C LYS A 91 -6.38 12.99 4.38
N ASP A 92 -5.92 12.07 3.55
CA ASP A 92 -6.62 10.80 3.31
C ASP A 92 -6.68 9.95 4.60
N ILE A 93 -5.58 9.93 5.36
CA ILE A 93 -5.46 9.24 6.65
C ILE A 93 -6.36 9.90 7.69
N GLU A 94 -6.30 11.23 7.83
CA GLU A 94 -7.16 12.01 8.72
C GLU A 94 -8.64 11.77 8.44
N SER A 95 -9.03 11.81 7.16
CA SER A 95 -10.41 11.57 6.73
C SER A 95 -10.85 10.14 7.09
N ALA A 96 -10.01 9.14 6.86
CA ALA A 96 -10.34 7.76 7.20
C ALA A 96 -10.52 7.58 8.73
N LEU A 97 -9.62 8.15 9.53
CA LEU A 97 -9.71 8.11 10.99
C LEU A 97 -10.93 8.87 11.52
N SER A 98 -11.34 9.98 10.90
CA SER A 98 -12.57 10.70 11.26
C SER A 98 -13.84 9.89 10.99
N GLN A 99 -13.76 8.93 10.06
CA GLN A 99 -14.83 7.97 9.72
C GLN A 99 -14.71 6.66 10.51
N PHE A 100 -13.88 6.63 11.55
CA PHE A 100 -13.62 5.46 12.40
C PHE A 100 -13.07 4.23 11.66
N LYS A 101 -12.51 4.43 10.46
CA LYS A 101 -11.83 3.37 9.70
C LYS A 101 -10.50 3.04 10.33
N THR A 102 -10.08 1.78 10.20
CA THR A 102 -8.69 1.42 10.52
C THR A 102 -7.81 1.79 9.34
N VAL A 103 -6.77 2.57 9.60
CA VAL A 103 -5.72 2.87 8.61
C VAL A 103 -4.57 1.89 8.83
N VAL A 104 -4.11 1.28 7.74
CA VAL A 104 -2.90 0.46 7.72
C VAL A 104 -1.87 1.23 6.92
N ILE A 105 -0.68 1.44 7.49
CA ILE A 105 0.46 1.92 6.72
C ILE A 105 1.53 0.83 6.66
N SER A 106 2.23 0.74 5.54
CA SER A 106 3.27 -0.26 5.30
C SER A 106 4.50 0.34 4.66
N LEU A 107 5.67 -0.13 5.09
CA LEU A 107 6.96 0.11 4.47
C LEU A 107 7.81 -1.13 4.71
N GLU A 108 8.50 -1.61 3.66
CA GLU A 108 9.27 -2.87 3.71
C GLU A 108 8.47 -4.05 4.32
N ASN A 109 7.18 -4.16 4.00
CA ASN A 109 6.25 -5.17 4.54
C ASN A 109 6.06 -5.15 6.06
N LYS A 110 6.57 -4.13 6.76
CA LYS A 110 6.28 -3.88 8.18
C LYS A 110 5.08 -2.95 8.28
N GLN A 111 4.04 -3.37 8.99
CA GLN A 111 2.79 -2.62 9.07
C GLN A 111 2.60 -1.92 10.42
N TYR A 112 1.97 -0.75 10.38
CA TYR A 112 1.35 -0.09 11.55
C TYR A 112 -0.16 -0.03 11.33
N PHE A 113 -0.92 -0.22 12.40
CA PHE A 113 -2.36 -0.11 12.42
C PHE A 113 -2.76 1.12 13.25
N ILE A 114 -3.54 2.01 12.67
CA ILE A 114 -3.98 3.25 13.29
C ILE A 114 -5.51 3.25 13.35
N LYS A 115 -6.07 3.45 14.53
CA LYS A 115 -7.52 3.49 14.73
C LYS A 115 -7.90 4.71 15.55
N ASN A 116 -9.06 5.28 15.24
CA ASN A 116 -9.72 6.26 16.08
C ASN A 116 -10.88 5.56 16.80
N THR A 117 -10.92 5.65 18.13
CA THR A 117 -12.02 5.14 18.95
C THR A 117 -12.44 6.27 19.88
N ASP A 118 -13.62 6.85 19.61
CA ASP A 118 -14.21 7.93 20.40
C ASP A 118 -13.27 9.13 20.63
N GLY A 119 -12.53 9.53 19.59
CA GLY A 119 -11.60 10.66 19.61
C GLY A 119 -10.18 10.30 20.06
N LYS A 120 -9.99 9.11 20.63
CA LYS A 120 -8.67 8.61 21.02
C LYS A 120 -8.03 7.84 19.86
N ILE A 121 -6.84 8.25 19.47
CA ILE A 121 -6.07 7.57 18.44
C ILE A 121 -5.23 6.48 19.08
N THR A 122 -5.27 5.28 18.52
CA THR A 122 -4.42 4.16 18.89
C THR A 122 -3.54 3.77 17.72
N VAL A 123 -2.27 3.54 17.99
CA VAL A 123 -1.28 3.06 17.01
C VAL A 123 -0.73 1.75 17.51
N GLU A 124 -0.78 0.72 16.68
CA GLU A 124 -0.31 -0.63 17.00
C GLU A 124 0.72 -1.09 15.96
N HIS A 125 1.81 -1.68 16.45
CA HIS A 125 2.88 -2.25 15.64
C HIS A 125 3.60 -3.34 16.42
N ASN A 126 3.75 -4.53 15.84
CA ASN A 126 4.40 -5.70 16.46
C ASN A 126 3.89 -5.99 17.88
N GLY A 127 2.56 -5.91 18.09
CA GLY A 127 1.91 -6.11 19.39
C GLY A 127 2.10 -4.97 20.40
N VAL A 128 2.90 -3.95 20.10
CA VAL A 128 3.05 -2.76 20.94
C VAL A 128 1.97 -1.75 20.55
N ARG A 129 1.19 -1.31 21.54
CA ARG A 129 0.14 -0.31 21.37
C ARG A 129 0.47 0.99 22.09
N LYS A 130 0.35 2.11 21.38
CA LYS A 130 0.40 3.47 21.93
C LYS A 130 -0.94 4.17 21.72
N SER A 131 -1.23 5.16 22.54
CA SER A 131 -2.47 5.93 22.44
C SER A 131 -2.23 7.42 22.59
N TYR A 132 -3.06 8.20 21.90
CA TYR A 132 -2.96 9.64 21.77
C TYR A 132 -4.34 10.26 21.88
N ASP A 133 -4.44 11.46 22.45
CA ASP A 133 -5.72 12.14 22.69
C ASP A 133 -6.34 12.72 21.40
N SER A 134 -5.57 12.81 20.32
CA SER A 134 -6.03 13.31 19.02
C SER A 134 -5.10 12.86 17.88
N ILE A 135 -5.53 13.11 16.63
CA ILE A 135 -4.66 12.93 15.45
C ILE A 135 -3.47 13.89 15.53
N LEU A 136 -3.68 15.13 15.99
CA LEU A 136 -2.62 16.13 16.09
C LEU A 136 -1.51 15.73 17.08
N SER A 137 -1.87 15.17 18.24
CA SER A 137 -0.88 14.67 19.21
C SER A 137 -0.14 13.45 18.67
N MET A 138 -0.85 12.54 17.97
CA MET A 138 -0.20 11.42 17.28
C MET A 138 0.81 11.90 16.24
N GLU A 139 0.46 12.86 15.37
CA GLU A 139 1.38 13.40 14.36
C GLU A 139 2.64 14.03 14.96
N ARG A 140 2.55 14.59 16.17
CA ARG A 140 3.69 15.23 16.86
C ARG A 140 4.62 14.23 17.56
N GLU A 141 4.08 13.13 18.07
CA GLU A 141 4.79 12.25 19.01
C GLU A 141 5.10 10.86 18.42
N GLN A 142 4.28 10.37 17.48
CA GLN A 142 4.46 9.06 16.87
C GLN A 142 5.43 9.15 15.69
N LEU A 143 6.52 8.39 15.78
CA LEU A 143 7.40 8.14 14.65
C LEU A 143 7.01 6.84 13.96
N PHE A 144 6.83 6.90 12.65
CA PHE A 144 6.62 5.73 11.79
C PHE A 144 7.92 5.46 11.06
N TYR A 145 8.50 4.28 11.28
CA TYR A 145 9.80 3.90 10.69
C TYR A 145 10.91 4.93 10.97
N GLY A 146 10.88 5.56 12.15
CA GLY A 146 11.86 6.57 12.58
C GLY A 146 11.60 8.00 12.09
N LYS A 147 10.52 8.27 11.34
CA LYS A 147 10.18 9.60 10.82
C LYS A 147 8.77 10.03 11.18
N ALA A 148 8.47 11.33 11.12
CA ALA A 148 7.10 11.81 11.28
C ALA A 148 6.24 11.41 10.06
N LEU A 149 4.92 11.26 10.27
CA LEU A 149 4.00 10.82 9.21
C LEU A 149 4.09 11.69 7.94
N ARG A 150 4.15 13.01 8.12
CA ARG A 150 4.25 14.00 7.01
C ARG A 150 5.54 13.88 6.21
N GLU A 151 6.62 13.42 6.84
CA GLU A 151 7.93 13.29 6.19
C GLU A 151 8.04 12.00 5.37
N ILE A 152 7.20 11.00 5.66
CA ILE A 152 7.29 9.66 5.06
C ILE A 152 6.07 9.28 4.23
N ILE A 153 5.04 10.15 4.15
CA ILE A 153 3.78 9.87 3.45
C ILE A 153 3.94 9.51 1.97
N ASP A 154 4.95 10.08 1.31
CA ASP A 154 5.26 9.82 -0.10
C ASP A 154 5.94 8.45 -0.30
N ASP A 155 6.60 7.94 0.75
CA ASP A 155 7.37 6.69 0.70
C ASP A 155 6.50 5.48 1.06
N ILE A 156 5.57 5.64 2.01
CA ILE A 156 4.74 4.57 2.56
C ILE A 156 3.55 4.17 1.67
N PHE A 157 3.10 2.95 1.89
CA PHE A 157 1.87 2.39 1.35
C PHE A 157 0.75 2.57 2.37
N VAL A 158 -0.46 2.91 1.91
CA VAL A 158 -1.60 3.22 2.79
C VAL A 158 -2.82 2.42 2.40
N GLY A 159 -3.47 1.78 3.36
CA GLY A 159 -4.68 0.99 3.20
C GLY A 159 -5.75 1.37 4.23
N PHE A 160 -7.00 1.11 3.91
CA PHE A 160 -8.16 1.43 4.76
C PHE A 160 -9.05 0.20 4.93
N VAL A 161 -9.38 -0.14 6.18
CA VAL A 161 -10.34 -1.19 6.54
C VAL A 161 -11.60 -0.50 7.06
N ASP A 162 -12.74 -0.90 6.50
CA ASP A 162 -14.07 -0.51 7.00
C ASP A 162 -14.40 -1.19 8.33
#